data_AF-A0A527HQQ0-F1
#
_entry.id   AF-A0A527HQQ0-F1
#
_cell.length_a   1.000
_cell.length_b   1.000
_cell.length_c   1.000
_cell.angle_alpha   90.00
_cell.angle_beta   90.00
_cell.angle_gamma   90.00
#
_symmetry.space_group_name_H-M   'P 1'
#
loop_
_entity.id
_entity.type
_entity.pdbx_description
1 polymer ?
#
loop_
_entity_poly.entity_id
_entity_poly.type
_entity_poly.pdbx_seq_one_letter_code
_entity_poly.pdbx_strand_id
1 'polypeptide(L)'
;MRVLIVDDENGKVVEIAGVLEESGVGRDNIVVVTTAAAALKELRNTYFDLLIIDMFLPHRIGEAPNLTGGEELLKRIHRGADVAPPEYIFGLTANADAMEHSRGVFADHSWHLEEVSPTKTAWKLKLMEKVRYLRAREEFTAADAPGSTEVKPPRCDLLIVCALQDPELSEFFRAANSTWEVVTYSGDPHLYRRSELSLGNARISAMALCLPQMGLVSAGVSVAKALALFRPLVVAMPGICAGRRGDCDLGDAIGANLTWDYGSGKFTEVGGEVVFEAAPFQAAASAKVVAILTELASDVELIEEIYRESPGYRPSEMPSFHIGPMASGAAVQNHKEFFTGVASQQRKILGIDMEAFAVAWASHEALEPQPHWLIIKSVVDFADGTKDSKIQRFGSYFSAKLILKAVARLFNGGADTQPRSTH
;
A
#
# COMPACT_ATOMS: atom_id res chain seq x y z
N MET A 1 23.98 -3.78 5.84
CA MET A 1 22.86 -4.66 6.19
C MET A 1 23.35 -6.09 6.24
N ARG A 2 23.16 -6.78 7.37
CA ARG A 2 23.43 -8.23 7.57
C ARG A 2 22.12 -9.00 7.59
N VAL A 3 22.06 -10.11 6.86
CA VAL A 3 20.87 -10.95 6.72
C VAL A 3 21.16 -12.35 7.22
N LEU A 4 20.26 -12.90 8.03
CA LEU A 4 20.27 -14.30 8.42
C LEU A 4 19.12 -15.03 7.73
N ILE A 5 19.45 -16.07 6.96
CA ILE A 5 18.48 -17.00 6.36
C ILE A 5 18.50 -18.28 7.20
N VAL A 6 17.31 -18.69 7.67
CA VAL A 6 17.11 -19.93 8.43
C VAL A 6 16.16 -20.83 7.65
N ASP A 7 16.74 -21.79 6.94
CA ASP A 7 16.01 -22.64 6.01
C ASP A 7 16.80 -23.94 5.76
N ASP A 8 16.16 -25.10 5.90
CA ASP A 8 16.78 -26.40 5.61
C ASP A 8 16.66 -26.81 4.14
N GLU A 9 15.85 -26.10 3.34
CA GLU A 9 15.66 -26.36 1.92
C GLU A 9 16.56 -25.47 1.05
N ASN A 10 17.66 -26.05 0.56
CA ASN A 10 18.64 -25.30 -0.25
C ASN A 10 18.04 -24.66 -1.54
N GLY A 11 17.02 -25.26 -2.14
CA GLY A 11 16.36 -24.69 -3.33
C GLY A 11 15.73 -23.32 -3.02
N LYS A 12 15.02 -23.24 -1.90
CA LYS A 12 14.42 -21.99 -1.41
C LYS A 12 15.47 -20.98 -0.97
N VAL A 13 16.55 -21.42 -0.31
CA VAL A 13 17.71 -20.57 0.01
C VAL A 13 18.27 -19.89 -1.24
N VAL A 14 18.45 -20.63 -2.34
CA VAL A 14 18.96 -20.07 -3.61
C VAL A 14 18.02 -18.99 -4.15
N GLU A 15 16.71 -19.20 -4.12
CA GLU A 15 15.76 -18.19 -4.55
C GLU A 15 15.79 -16.94 -3.68
N ILE A 16 15.83 -17.09 -2.36
CA ILE A 16 15.90 -15.98 -1.40
C ILE A 16 17.19 -15.19 -1.61
N ALA A 17 18.33 -15.87 -1.67
CA ALA A 17 19.63 -15.25 -1.90
C ALA A 17 19.67 -14.49 -3.23
N GLY A 18 19.08 -15.03 -4.30
CA GLY A 18 18.94 -14.34 -5.58
C GLY A 18 18.19 -13.01 -5.46
N VAL A 19 17.05 -12.99 -4.76
CA VAL A 19 16.27 -11.76 -4.52
C VAL A 19 17.07 -10.73 -3.69
N LEU A 20 17.83 -11.19 -2.70
CA LEU A 20 18.70 -10.35 -1.88
C LEU A 20 19.83 -9.73 -2.73
N GLU A 21 20.50 -10.53 -3.56
CA GLU A 21 21.56 -10.09 -4.47
C GLU A 21 21.04 -9.07 -5.49
N GLU A 22 19.89 -9.33 -6.13
CA GLU A 22 19.22 -8.40 -7.04
C GLU A 22 18.83 -7.09 -6.35
N SER A 23 18.57 -7.13 -5.05
CA SER A 23 18.29 -5.97 -4.21
C SER A 23 19.55 -5.29 -3.66
N GLY A 24 20.74 -5.76 -4.10
CA GLY A 24 22.06 -5.21 -3.79
C GLY A 24 22.62 -5.58 -2.42
N VAL A 25 22.23 -6.71 -1.86
CA VAL A 25 22.87 -7.30 -0.67
C VAL A 25 24.06 -8.14 -1.10
N GLY A 26 25.26 -7.79 -0.65
CA GLY A 26 26.47 -8.57 -0.92
C GLY A 26 26.45 -9.93 -0.21
N ARG A 27 26.97 -10.98 -0.85
CA ARG A 27 27.02 -12.36 -0.31
C ARG A 27 27.69 -12.46 1.05
N ASP A 28 28.73 -11.67 1.29
CA ASP A 28 29.46 -11.66 2.57
C ASP A 28 28.60 -11.16 3.75
N ASN A 29 27.46 -10.53 3.47
CA ASN A 29 26.50 -10.09 4.47
C ASN A 29 25.35 -11.08 4.68
N ILE A 30 25.33 -12.21 3.97
CA ILE A 30 24.27 -13.22 4.07
C ILE A 30 24.84 -14.43 4.81
N VAL A 31 24.26 -14.73 5.96
CA VAL A 31 24.53 -15.94 6.73
C VAL A 31 23.38 -16.90 6.53
N VAL A 32 23.68 -18.16 6.20
CA VAL A 32 22.67 -19.21 6.03
C VAL A 32 22.90 -20.29 7.07
N VAL A 33 21.83 -20.67 7.75
CA VAL A 33 21.80 -21.80 8.69
C VAL A 33 20.56 -22.63 8.44
N THR A 34 20.62 -23.92 8.77
CA THR A 34 19.56 -24.88 8.40
C THR A 34 18.72 -25.35 9.58
N THR A 35 18.94 -24.83 10.79
CA THR A 35 18.26 -25.31 12.00
C THR A 35 17.98 -24.18 12.98
N ALA A 36 16.95 -24.35 13.81
CA ALA A 36 16.61 -23.35 14.82
C ALA A 36 17.74 -23.12 15.85
N ALA A 37 18.45 -24.18 16.25
CA ALA A 37 19.56 -24.07 17.19
C ALA A 37 20.76 -23.32 16.59
N ALA A 38 21.09 -23.54 15.31
CA ALA A 38 22.16 -22.83 14.64
C ALA A 38 21.80 -21.33 14.47
N ALA A 39 20.56 -21.03 14.12
CA ALA A 39 20.08 -19.64 14.04
C ALA A 39 20.19 -18.91 15.38
N LEU A 40 19.75 -19.53 16.47
CA LEU A 40 19.86 -18.94 17.80
C LEU A 40 21.33 -18.69 18.20
N LYS A 41 22.25 -19.56 17.78
CA LYS A 41 23.69 -19.37 18.01
C LYS A 41 24.21 -18.15 17.24
N GLU A 42 23.85 -18.00 15.97
CA GLU A 42 24.26 -16.83 15.18
C GLU A 42 23.70 -15.53 15.75
N LEU A 43 22.42 -15.51 16.11
CA LEU A 43 21.74 -14.35 16.69
C LEU A 43 22.30 -13.89 18.05
N ARG A 44 22.93 -14.80 18.81
CA ARG A 44 23.66 -14.47 20.05
C ARG A 44 25.01 -13.81 19.81
N ASN A 45 25.66 -14.15 18.71
CA ASN A 45 27.02 -13.71 18.41
C ASN A 45 27.04 -12.47 17.53
N THR A 46 26.02 -12.31 16.68
CA THR A 46 25.97 -11.31 15.63
C THR A 46 24.58 -10.70 15.54
N TYR A 47 24.52 -9.38 15.45
CA TYR A 47 23.29 -8.67 15.11
C TYR A 47 22.99 -8.80 13.62
N PHE A 48 21.72 -8.99 13.29
CA PHE A 48 21.20 -9.05 11.93
C PHE A 48 20.07 -8.05 11.75
N ASP A 49 20.07 -7.30 10.64
CA ASP A 49 19.01 -6.35 10.31
C ASP A 49 17.74 -7.07 9.84
N LEU A 50 17.92 -8.20 9.14
CA LEU A 50 16.84 -8.99 8.58
C LEU A 50 17.03 -10.47 8.91
N LEU A 51 16.02 -11.07 9.53
CA LEU A 51 15.87 -12.51 9.67
C LEU A 51 14.82 -13.01 8.68
N ILE A 52 15.25 -13.88 7.77
CA ILE A 52 14.36 -14.64 6.88
C ILE A 52 14.29 -16.06 7.41
N ILE A 53 13.10 -16.54 7.73
CA ILE A 53 12.94 -17.77 8.51
C ILE A 53 11.83 -18.65 7.94
N ASP A 54 12.12 -19.93 7.76
CA ASP A 54 11.10 -20.94 7.49
C ASP A 54 10.34 -21.34 8.75
N MET A 55 9.05 -21.61 8.62
CA MET A 55 8.23 -22.10 9.73
C MET A 55 8.41 -23.60 9.95
N PHE A 56 8.70 -24.35 8.89
CA PHE A 56 8.88 -25.79 8.93
C PHE A 56 10.35 -26.18 9.10
N LEU A 57 10.90 -25.95 10.29
CA LEU A 57 12.34 -26.11 10.55
C LEU A 57 12.66 -27.26 11.50
N PRO A 58 13.80 -27.94 11.33
CA PRO A 58 14.34 -28.83 12.35
C PRO A 58 14.98 -28.04 13.49
N HIS A 59 14.89 -28.55 14.73
CA HIS A 59 15.53 -27.90 15.87
C HIS A 59 17.05 -28.04 15.82
N ARG A 60 17.57 -29.22 15.44
CA ARG A 60 19.00 -29.51 15.31
C ARG A 60 19.33 -30.28 14.05
N ILE A 61 20.63 -30.33 13.73
CA ILE A 61 21.14 -31.05 12.57
C ILE A 61 20.85 -32.55 12.74
N GLY A 62 20.27 -33.16 11.71
CA GLY A 62 19.92 -34.58 11.69
C GLY A 62 18.53 -34.90 12.24
N GLU A 63 17.78 -33.90 12.71
CA GLU A 63 16.37 -34.05 13.08
C GLU A 63 15.46 -33.76 11.88
N ALA A 64 14.25 -34.32 11.90
CA ALA A 64 13.22 -33.98 10.92
C ALA A 64 12.64 -32.58 11.22
N PRO A 65 12.25 -31.82 10.18
CA PRO A 65 11.58 -30.54 10.34
C PRO A 65 10.25 -30.66 11.10
N ASN A 66 9.95 -29.63 11.90
CA ASN A 66 8.75 -29.56 12.74
C ASN A 66 7.88 -28.38 12.31
N LEU A 67 6.55 -28.57 12.30
CA LEU A 67 5.53 -27.55 11.98
C LEU A 67 5.64 -26.27 12.83
N THR A 68 6.23 -26.36 14.02
CA THR A 68 6.38 -25.25 14.97
C THR A 68 7.84 -24.80 15.15
N GLY A 69 8.78 -25.37 14.38
CA GLY A 69 10.21 -25.13 14.56
C GLY A 69 10.59 -23.66 14.43
N GLY A 70 10.07 -22.97 13.40
CA GLY A 70 10.29 -21.54 13.22
C GLY A 70 9.58 -20.69 14.28
N GLU A 71 8.34 -21.02 14.62
CA GLU A 71 7.56 -20.33 15.66
C GLU A 71 8.26 -20.38 17.03
N GLU A 72 8.76 -21.55 17.43
CA GLU A 72 9.48 -21.72 18.68
C GLU A 72 10.79 -20.91 18.71
N LEU A 73 11.51 -20.82 17.59
CA LEU A 73 12.69 -19.96 17.49
C LEU A 73 12.31 -18.50 17.71
N LEU A 74 11.26 -18.01 17.06
CA LEU A 74 10.80 -16.63 17.22
C LEU A 74 10.38 -16.30 18.66
N LYS A 75 9.66 -17.21 19.32
CA LYS A 75 9.32 -17.07 20.75
C LYS A 75 10.57 -16.97 21.62
N ARG A 76 11.65 -17.68 21.29
CA ARG A 76 12.93 -17.60 22.03
C ARG A 76 13.65 -16.28 21.78
N ILE A 77 13.68 -15.80 20.54
CA ILE A 77 14.26 -14.49 20.19
C ILE A 77 13.55 -13.38 20.96
N HIS A 78 12.22 -13.44 21.06
CA HIS A 78 11.44 -12.38 21.72
C HIS A 78 11.49 -12.44 23.26
N ARG A 79 11.61 -13.63 23.85
CA ARG A 79 11.68 -13.81 25.32
C ARG A 79 13.10 -13.73 25.87
N GLY A 80 14.13 -13.94 25.04
CA GLY A 80 15.51 -14.01 25.45
C GLY A 80 16.13 -12.63 25.67
N ALA A 81 16.69 -12.39 26.86
CA ALA A 81 17.46 -11.17 27.13
C ALA A 81 18.89 -11.21 26.53
N ASP A 82 19.31 -12.37 26.02
CA ASP A 82 20.65 -12.67 25.49
C ASP A 82 20.74 -12.58 23.96
N VAL A 83 19.64 -12.23 23.28
CA VAL A 83 19.58 -12.07 21.83
C VAL A 83 19.11 -10.66 21.51
N ALA A 84 19.89 -9.93 20.72
CA ALA A 84 19.41 -8.72 20.10
C ALA A 84 18.39 -9.12 19.01
N PRO A 85 17.10 -8.79 19.15
CA PRO A 85 16.12 -9.18 18.15
C PRO A 85 16.49 -8.52 16.81
N PRO A 86 16.41 -9.25 15.69
CA PRO A 86 16.50 -8.65 14.38
C PRO A 86 15.46 -7.56 14.24
N GLU A 87 15.82 -6.47 13.59
CA GLU A 87 14.87 -5.39 13.38
C GLU A 87 13.65 -5.84 12.58
N TYR A 88 13.88 -6.69 11.57
CA TYR A 88 12.81 -7.23 10.78
C TYR A 88 12.85 -8.75 10.67
N ILE A 89 11.66 -9.35 10.77
CA ILE A 89 11.45 -10.78 10.63
C ILE A 89 10.50 -11.02 9.46
N PHE A 90 10.95 -11.82 8.50
CA PHE A 90 10.21 -12.21 7.31
C PHE A 90 10.08 -13.74 7.27
N GLY A 91 8.88 -14.24 7.52
CA GLY A 91 8.54 -15.66 7.46
C GLY A 91 8.26 -16.12 6.02
N LEU A 92 8.89 -17.22 5.60
CA LEU A 92 8.69 -17.84 4.30
C LEU A 92 8.53 -19.35 4.44
N THR A 93 7.34 -19.88 4.18
CA THR A 93 7.08 -21.33 4.28
C THR A 93 6.40 -21.87 3.03
N ALA A 94 6.85 -23.04 2.56
CA ALA A 94 6.15 -23.82 1.55
C ALA A 94 5.13 -24.79 2.16
N ASN A 95 5.14 -24.94 3.49
CA ASN A 95 4.27 -25.83 4.24
C ASN A 95 3.04 -25.05 4.77
N ALA A 96 1.86 -25.41 4.29
CA ALA A 96 0.60 -24.76 4.63
C ALA A 96 0.21 -24.94 6.11
N ASP A 97 0.46 -26.12 6.68
CA ASP A 97 0.15 -26.40 8.09
C ASP A 97 1.03 -25.56 9.02
N ALA A 98 2.33 -25.47 8.72
CA ALA A 98 3.28 -24.64 9.46
C ALA A 98 2.93 -23.14 9.35
N MET A 99 2.43 -22.71 8.18
CA MET A 99 1.92 -21.36 7.98
C MET A 99 0.76 -21.07 8.91
N GLU A 100 -0.25 -21.95 8.94
CA GLU A 100 -1.46 -21.77 9.73
C GLU A 100 -1.16 -21.69 11.23
N HIS A 101 -0.26 -22.54 11.73
CA HIS A 101 0.20 -22.50 13.13
C HIS A 101 0.90 -21.17 13.46
N SER A 102 1.64 -20.61 12.51
CA SER A 102 2.47 -19.42 12.73
C SER A 102 1.72 -18.10 12.53
N ARG A 103 0.53 -18.10 11.90
CA ARG A 103 -0.24 -16.88 11.60
C ARG A 103 -0.47 -16.01 12.82
N GLY A 104 -0.87 -16.61 13.94
CA GLY A 104 -1.17 -15.88 15.18
C GLY A 104 0.04 -15.12 15.71
N VAL A 105 1.18 -15.79 15.83
CA VAL A 105 2.43 -15.18 16.33
C VAL A 105 2.90 -14.04 15.42
N PHE A 106 2.82 -14.21 14.10
CA PHE A 106 3.21 -13.15 13.18
C PHE A 106 2.26 -11.95 13.24
N ALA A 107 0.95 -12.18 13.39
CA ALA A 107 -0.04 -11.12 13.57
C ALA A 107 0.19 -10.34 14.88
N ASP A 108 0.40 -11.05 16.00
CA ASP A 108 0.63 -10.47 17.33
C ASP A 108 1.87 -9.55 17.36
N HIS A 109 2.88 -9.88 16.56
CA HIS A 109 4.15 -9.13 16.49
C HIS A 109 4.31 -8.26 15.24
N SER A 110 3.26 -8.14 14.41
CA SER A 110 3.28 -7.36 13.15
C SER A 110 4.40 -7.75 12.18
N TRP A 111 4.79 -9.03 12.18
CA TRP A 111 5.76 -9.59 11.24
C TRP A 111 5.07 -10.05 9.96
N HIS A 112 5.83 -10.19 8.88
CA HIS A 112 5.30 -10.68 7.60
C HIS A 112 5.50 -12.18 7.46
N LEU A 113 4.46 -12.89 7.05
CA LEU A 113 4.48 -14.33 6.77
C LEU A 113 3.90 -14.57 5.37
N GLU A 114 4.70 -15.12 4.47
CA GLU A 114 4.28 -15.44 3.10
C GLU A 114 4.44 -16.92 2.79
N GLU A 115 3.53 -17.42 1.94
CA GLU A 115 3.60 -18.77 1.40
C GLU A 115 4.48 -18.79 0.14
N VAL A 116 5.39 -19.75 0.06
CA VAL A 116 6.28 -19.96 -1.09
C VAL A 116 5.79 -21.15 -1.90
N SER A 117 5.54 -20.94 -3.19
CA SER A 117 5.31 -22.03 -4.14
C SER A 117 5.74 -21.61 -5.54
N PRO A 118 5.88 -22.55 -6.51
CA PRO A 118 6.20 -22.21 -7.89
C PRO A 118 5.23 -21.22 -8.56
N THR A 119 3.99 -21.13 -8.05
CA THR A 119 2.95 -20.21 -8.56
C THR A 119 2.77 -18.97 -7.69
N LYS A 120 3.28 -18.96 -6.45
CA LYS A 120 3.15 -17.85 -5.48
C LYS A 120 4.49 -17.15 -5.33
N THR A 121 4.74 -16.15 -6.17
CA THR A 121 6.00 -15.38 -6.22
C THR A 121 5.89 -13.96 -5.65
N ALA A 122 4.72 -13.57 -5.12
CA ALA A 122 4.48 -12.24 -4.56
C ALA A 122 5.43 -11.88 -3.40
N TRP A 123 5.92 -12.90 -2.67
CA TRP A 123 6.91 -12.73 -1.60
C TRP A 123 8.21 -12.09 -2.08
N LYS A 124 8.61 -12.31 -3.34
CA LYS A 124 9.84 -11.74 -3.92
C LYS A 124 9.76 -10.22 -3.93
N LEU A 125 8.68 -9.67 -4.48
CA LEU A 125 8.45 -8.22 -4.50
C LEU A 125 8.40 -7.63 -3.08
N LYS A 126 7.69 -8.29 -2.15
CA LYS A 126 7.61 -7.86 -0.75
C LYS A 126 8.99 -7.86 -0.06
N LEU A 127 9.80 -8.88 -0.30
CA LEU A 127 11.16 -8.98 0.22
C LEU A 127 12.08 -7.91 -0.38
N MET A 128 12.05 -7.70 -1.70
CA MET A 128 12.82 -6.64 -2.36
C MET A 128 12.48 -5.26 -1.77
N GLU A 129 11.21 -4.97 -1.55
CA GLU A 129 10.75 -3.72 -0.94
C GLU A 129 11.28 -3.56 0.49
N LYS A 130 11.24 -4.63 1.30
CA LYS A 130 11.78 -4.60 2.65
C LYS A 130 13.30 -4.38 2.66
N VAL A 131 14.04 -5.05 1.79
CA VAL A 131 15.49 -4.87 1.65
C VAL A 131 15.83 -3.44 1.25
N ARG A 132 15.10 -2.87 0.29
CA ARG A 132 15.28 -1.46 -0.10
C ARG A 132 15.02 -0.52 1.07
N TYR A 133 13.98 -0.77 1.89
CA TYR A 133 13.72 0.00 3.10
C TYR A 133 14.89 -0.05 4.08
N LEU A 134 15.37 -1.26 4.43
CA LEU A 134 16.45 -1.43 5.41
C LEU A 134 17.75 -0.77 4.94
N ARG A 135 18.07 -0.90 3.66
CA ARG A 135 19.26 -0.26 3.05
C ARG A 135 19.16 1.26 3.02
N ALA A 136 18.04 1.81 2.56
CA ALA A 136 17.84 3.26 2.51
C ALA A 136 17.93 3.88 3.91
N ARG A 137 17.47 3.16 4.93
CA ARG A 137 17.56 3.60 6.33
C ARG A 137 19.00 3.51 6.87
N GLU A 138 19.77 2.49 6.52
CA GLU A 138 21.20 2.44 6.85
C GLU A 138 21.99 3.59 6.22
N GLU A 139 21.75 3.87 4.94
CA GLU A 139 22.36 4.99 4.22
C GLU A 139 22.00 6.32 4.90
N PHE A 140 20.75 6.48 5.35
CA PHE A 140 20.31 7.64 6.13
C PHE A 140 20.95 7.72 7.52
N THR A 141 20.99 6.62 8.27
CA THR A 141 21.58 6.57 9.63
C THR A 141 23.08 6.84 9.58
N ALA A 142 23.78 6.40 8.54
CA ALA A 142 25.18 6.73 8.29
C ALA A 142 25.37 8.22 7.97
N ALA A 143 24.39 8.86 7.32
CA ALA A 143 24.38 10.29 7.06
C ALA A 143 23.98 11.14 8.29
N ASP A 144 23.30 10.56 9.28
CA ASP A 144 22.83 11.20 10.54
C ASP A 144 23.83 11.12 11.72
N ALA A 145 25.11 10.81 11.44
CA ALA A 145 26.16 10.74 12.46
C ALA A 145 26.38 12.10 13.20
N PRO A 146 26.82 12.09 14.48
CA PRO A 146 26.96 13.32 15.27
C PRO A 146 27.78 14.40 14.56
N GLY A 147 27.11 15.47 14.11
CA GLY A 147 27.70 16.55 13.32
C GLY A 147 27.09 16.76 11.93
N SER A 148 26.18 15.88 11.48
CA SER A 148 25.39 16.11 10.28
C SER A 148 24.20 17.03 10.54
N THR A 149 23.87 17.87 9.56
CA THR A 149 22.65 18.67 9.56
C THR A 149 21.44 17.74 9.41
N GLU A 150 20.57 17.72 10.43
CA GLU A 150 19.26 17.06 10.42
C GLU A 150 18.55 17.30 9.08
N VAL A 151 18.45 16.26 8.25
CA VAL A 151 17.81 16.36 6.93
C VAL A 151 16.31 16.46 7.16
N LYS A 152 15.81 17.70 7.28
CA LYS A 152 14.36 17.94 7.37
C LYS A 152 13.67 17.31 6.18
N PRO A 153 12.57 16.54 6.38
CA PRO A 153 11.79 15.99 5.30
C PRO A 153 11.39 17.11 4.33
N PRO A 154 11.62 16.95 3.02
CA PRO A 154 11.30 17.98 2.06
C PRO A 154 9.78 18.12 1.97
N ARG A 155 9.32 19.36 1.77
CA ARG A 155 7.94 19.55 1.34
C ARG A 155 7.74 18.90 -0.04
N CYS A 156 6.56 18.35 -0.29
CA CYS A 156 6.17 17.94 -1.64
C CYS A 156 4.94 18.71 -2.12
N ASP A 157 4.71 18.73 -3.43
CA ASP A 157 3.50 19.31 -4.01
C ASP A 157 2.38 18.24 -4.05
N LEU A 158 2.74 16.98 -4.35
CA LEU A 158 1.81 15.86 -4.51
C LEU A 158 2.21 14.67 -3.62
N LEU A 159 1.24 14.11 -2.90
CA LEU A 159 1.37 12.82 -2.21
C LEU A 159 0.47 11.79 -2.90
N ILE A 160 1.04 10.68 -3.34
CA ILE A 160 0.34 9.55 -3.93
C ILE A 160 0.22 8.43 -2.91
N VAL A 161 -0.99 7.91 -2.73
CA VAL A 161 -1.28 6.83 -1.81
C VAL A 161 -1.87 5.66 -2.60
N CYS A 162 -1.21 4.51 -2.57
CA CYS A 162 -1.74 3.27 -3.14
C CYS A 162 -1.94 2.23 -2.02
N ALA A 163 -3.03 1.49 -2.06
CA ALA A 163 -3.28 0.42 -1.10
C ALA A 163 -2.46 -0.84 -1.43
N LEU A 164 -2.19 -1.08 -2.72
CA LEU A 164 -1.47 -2.26 -3.19
C LEU A 164 -0.16 -1.92 -3.91
N GLN A 165 0.88 -2.70 -3.63
CA GLN A 165 2.17 -2.59 -4.34
C GLN A 165 2.02 -2.95 -5.82
N ASP A 166 1.28 -4.03 -6.11
CA ASP A 166 0.86 -4.44 -7.45
C ASP A 166 -0.63 -4.84 -7.38
N PRO A 167 -1.48 -4.37 -8.32
CA PRO A 167 -1.15 -3.53 -9.47
C PRO A 167 -1.16 -2.02 -9.23
N GLU A 168 -1.63 -1.51 -8.08
CA GLU A 168 -1.90 -0.06 -7.94
C GLU A 168 -0.63 0.82 -8.05
N LEU A 169 0.37 0.60 -7.18
CA LEU A 169 1.59 1.42 -7.20
C LEU A 169 2.45 1.15 -8.45
N SER A 170 2.58 -0.12 -8.84
CA SER A 170 3.34 -0.52 -10.02
C SER A 170 2.81 0.11 -11.31
N GLU A 171 1.49 0.10 -11.53
CA GLU A 171 0.87 0.73 -12.70
C GLU A 171 0.82 2.26 -12.59
N PHE A 172 0.77 2.83 -11.39
CA PHE A 172 0.94 4.27 -11.22
C PHE A 172 2.32 4.74 -11.70
N PHE A 173 3.40 4.05 -11.31
CA PHE A 173 4.75 4.38 -11.80
C PHE A 173 4.88 4.22 -13.30
N ARG A 174 4.25 3.19 -13.87
CA ARG A 174 4.19 3.00 -15.31
C ARG A 174 3.45 4.15 -16.01
N ALA A 175 2.30 4.56 -15.49
CA ALA A 175 1.49 5.64 -16.03
C ALA A 175 2.20 7.01 -15.96
N ALA A 176 2.91 7.26 -14.85
CA ALA A 176 3.68 8.47 -14.60
C ALA A 176 4.94 8.55 -15.48
N ASN A 177 5.48 7.41 -15.91
CA ASN A 177 6.66 7.33 -16.78
C ASN A 177 7.82 8.21 -16.28
N SER A 178 8.11 8.13 -14.98
CA SER A 178 9.18 8.87 -14.32
C SER A 178 10.05 7.93 -13.48
N THR A 179 11.25 8.38 -13.13
CA THR A 179 12.13 7.69 -12.19
C THR A 179 11.70 8.01 -10.76
N TRP A 180 11.56 6.96 -9.95
CA TRP A 180 11.16 7.08 -8.54
C TRP A 180 12.28 6.56 -7.65
N GLU A 181 12.85 7.45 -6.84
CA GLU A 181 13.90 7.15 -5.88
C GLU A 181 13.28 6.67 -4.56
N VAL A 182 13.89 5.65 -3.95
CA VAL A 182 13.49 5.18 -2.63
C VAL A 182 14.04 6.10 -1.54
N VAL A 183 13.19 6.59 -0.64
CA VAL A 183 13.63 7.41 0.50
C VAL A 183 12.97 6.95 1.80
N THR A 184 13.68 7.14 2.91
CA THR A 184 13.24 6.82 4.28
C THR A 184 13.57 7.98 5.22
N TYR A 185 12.91 8.06 6.37
CA TYR A 185 13.12 9.13 7.35
C TYR A 185 13.25 8.52 8.76
N SER A 186 14.15 9.08 9.58
CA SER A 186 14.40 8.59 10.93
C SER A 186 13.12 8.57 11.77
N GLY A 187 12.90 7.47 12.49
CA GLY A 187 11.71 7.24 13.31
C GLY A 187 10.43 6.89 12.54
N ASP A 188 10.46 6.90 11.20
CA ASP A 188 9.32 6.48 10.38
C ASP A 188 9.57 5.13 9.71
N PRO A 189 8.77 4.08 10.01
CA PRO A 189 8.87 2.78 9.36
C PRO A 189 8.37 2.74 7.91
N HIS A 190 7.81 3.83 7.39
CA HIS A 190 7.31 3.87 6.01
C HIS A 190 8.42 4.01 4.97
N LEU A 191 8.20 3.32 3.86
CA LEU A 191 9.00 3.47 2.67
C LEU A 191 8.32 4.45 1.71
N TYR A 192 9.05 5.49 1.32
CA TYR A 192 8.55 6.47 0.37
C TYR A 192 9.26 6.36 -0.97
N ARG A 193 8.62 6.95 -1.97
CA ARG A 193 9.13 7.08 -3.34
C ARG A 193 9.09 8.53 -3.74
N ARG A 194 10.23 9.11 -4.07
CA ARG A 194 10.36 10.50 -4.47
C ARG A 194 10.57 10.60 -5.98
N SER A 195 9.89 11.55 -6.62
CA SER A 195 10.12 11.89 -8.01
C SER A 195 9.81 13.36 -8.27
N GLU A 196 10.34 13.89 -9.37
CA GLU A 196 9.86 15.13 -9.96
C GLU A 196 9.06 14.78 -11.21
N LEU A 197 7.80 15.23 -11.26
CA LEU A 197 6.89 14.94 -12.35
C LEU A 197 6.71 16.17 -13.23
N SER A 198 6.83 15.96 -14.54
CA SER A 198 6.51 16.97 -15.55
C SER A 198 5.08 16.72 -16.06
N LEU A 199 4.13 17.52 -15.60
CA LEU A 199 2.71 17.41 -15.93
C LEU A 199 2.27 18.61 -16.76
N GLY A 200 2.38 18.47 -18.09
CA GLY A 200 2.20 19.59 -19.02
C GLY A 200 3.30 20.63 -18.81
N ASN A 201 2.90 21.86 -18.45
CA ASN A 201 3.83 22.96 -18.17
C ASN A 201 4.29 23.04 -16.70
N ALA A 202 3.69 22.25 -15.81
CA ALA A 202 4.04 22.23 -14.40
C ALA A 202 5.11 21.16 -14.11
N ARG A 203 6.15 21.53 -13.36
CA ARG A 203 7.08 20.59 -12.72
C ARG A 203 6.76 20.55 -11.24
N ILE A 204 6.41 19.38 -10.72
CA ILE A 204 5.98 19.20 -9.33
C ILE A 204 6.83 18.16 -8.62
N SER A 205 7.10 18.39 -7.34
CA SER A 205 7.70 17.41 -6.45
C SER A 205 6.63 16.43 -5.96
N ALA A 206 6.87 15.14 -6.15
CA ALA A 206 5.93 14.09 -5.81
C ALA A 206 6.55 13.08 -4.83
N MET A 207 5.75 12.69 -3.85
CA MET A 207 6.00 11.58 -2.96
C MET A 207 4.94 10.52 -3.20
N ALA A 208 5.31 9.25 -3.17
CA ALA A 208 4.38 8.13 -3.23
C ALA A 208 4.66 7.14 -2.10
N LEU A 209 3.60 6.52 -1.58
CA LEU A 209 3.68 5.46 -0.58
C LEU A 209 2.69 4.33 -0.92
N CYS A 210 3.11 3.09 -0.65
CA CYS A 210 2.20 1.96 -0.55
C CYS A 210 1.81 1.79 0.92
N LEU A 211 0.53 1.55 1.18
CA LEU A 211 0.08 1.20 2.52
C LEU A 211 0.70 -0.13 2.97
N PRO A 212 1.08 -0.28 4.26
CA PRO A 212 1.64 -1.53 4.77
C PRO A 212 0.61 -2.67 4.78
N GLN A 213 -0.67 -2.32 4.87
CA GLN A 213 -1.81 -3.23 4.72
C GLN A 213 -3.05 -2.46 4.23
N MET A 214 -4.03 -3.18 3.71
CA MET A 214 -5.33 -2.60 3.33
C MET A 214 -6.13 -2.15 4.56
N GLY A 215 -7.07 -1.24 4.36
CA GLY A 215 -8.03 -0.80 5.36
C GLY A 215 -7.80 0.59 5.93
N LEU A 216 -8.88 1.12 6.52
CA LEU A 216 -8.98 2.48 7.05
C LEU A 216 -7.88 2.86 8.05
N VAL A 217 -7.53 1.96 8.97
CA VAL A 217 -6.52 2.25 10.02
C VAL A 217 -5.15 2.48 9.41
N SER A 218 -4.75 1.58 8.50
CA SER A 218 -3.47 1.65 7.81
C SER A 218 -3.38 2.90 6.93
N ALA A 219 -4.45 3.19 6.17
CA ALA A 219 -4.56 4.40 5.36
C ALA A 219 -4.45 5.68 6.22
N GLY A 220 -5.27 5.79 7.28
CA GLY A 220 -5.31 6.98 8.12
C GLY A 220 -3.96 7.27 8.78
N VAL A 221 -3.33 6.26 9.40
CA VAL A 221 -2.02 6.43 10.07
C VAL A 221 -0.91 6.78 9.06
N SER A 222 -0.84 6.09 7.93
CA SER A 222 0.21 6.31 6.93
C SER A 222 0.10 7.69 6.29
N VAL A 223 -1.12 8.12 5.96
CA VAL A 223 -1.37 9.44 5.38
C VAL A 223 -1.13 10.54 6.40
N ALA A 224 -1.60 10.42 7.65
CA ALA A 224 -1.36 11.42 8.69
C ALA A 224 0.15 11.67 8.94
N LYS A 225 0.97 10.61 8.97
CA LYS A 225 2.43 10.75 9.07
C LYS A 225 3.01 11.46 7.84
N ALA A 226 2.64 11.02 6.65
CA ALA A 226 3.12 11.63 5.40
C ALA A 226 2.71 13.11 5.27
N LEU A 227 1.52 13.47 5.73
CA LEU A 227 1.05 14.85 5.82
C LEU A 227 1.92 15.70 6.76
N ALA A 228 2.23 15.17 7.94
CA ALA A 228 3.08 15.85 8.92
C ALA A 228 4.51 16.06 8.39
N LEU A 229 5.05 15.07 7.67
CA LEU A 229 6.39 15.11 7.10
C LEU A 229 6.49 16.03 5.87
N PHE A 230 5.61 15.83 4.87
CA PHE A 230 5.80 16.43 3.55
C PHE A 230 4.88 17.61 3.25
N ARG A 231 3.82 17.83 4.04
CA ARG A 231 2.86 18.94 3.85
C ARG A 231 2.46 19.13 2.37
N PRO A 232 1.93 18.09 1.71
CA PRO A 232 1.54 18.16 0.31
C PRO A 232 0.47 19.22 0.07
N LEU A 233 0.36 19.70 -1.17
CA LEU A 233 -0.77 20.53 -1.62
C LEU A 233 -1.94 19.66 -2.09
N VAL A 234 -1.65 18.47 -2.61
CA VAL A 234 -2.62 17.49 -3.08
C VAL A 234 -2.28 16.11 -2.53
N VAL A 235 -3.26 15.41 -1.95
CA VAL A 235 -3.18 13.98 -1.64
C VAL A 235 -4.05 13.24 -2.64
N ALA A 236 -3.44 12.37 -3.44
CA ALA A 236 -4.12 11.66 -4.50
C ALA A 236 -4.08 10.15 -4.29
N MET A 237 -5.22 9.49 -4.52
CA MET A 237 -5.36 8.05 -4.38
C MET A 237 -5.90 7.43 -5.68
N PRO A 238 -5.03 6.92 -6.56
CA PRO A 238 -5.44 6.01 -7.63
C PRO A 238 -5.82 4.64 -7.05
N GLY A 239 -6.32 3.75 -7.89
CA GLY A 239 -6.48 2.35 -7.54
C GLY A 239 -7.79 1.75 -8.03
N ILE A 240 -8.25 0.72 -7.32
CA ILE A 240 -9.40 -0.08 -7.71
C ILE A 240 -10.52 -0.04 -6.66
N CYS A 241 -11.74 -0.32 -7.07
CA CYS A 241 -12.92 -0.39 -6.20
C CYS A 241 -13.97 -1.36 -6.75
N ALA A 242 -14.91 -1.74 -5.90
CA ALA A 242 -16.16 -2.37 -6.32
C ALA A 242 -17.13 -1.27 -6.80
N GLY A 243 -17.81 -1.50 -7.92
CA GLY A 243 -18.82 -0.58 -8.46
C GLY A 243 -20.24 -1.02 -8.15
N ARG A 244 -21.20 -0.09 -8.21
CA ARG A 244 -22.63 -0.41 -8.09
C ARG A 244 -23.20 -0.83 -9.45
N ARG A 245 -23.62 -2.10 -9.53
CA ARG A 245 -24.18 -2.69 -10.74
C ARG A 245 -25.37 -1.87 -11.28
N GLY A 246 -25.37 -1.61 -12.58
CA GLY A 246 -26.41 -0.84 -13.27
C GLY A 246 -26.18 0.68 -13.28
N ASP A 247 -25.26 1.17 -12.44
CA ASP A 247 -24.85 2.58 -12.44
C ASP A 247 -23.42 2.76 -13.02
N CYS A 248 -22.63 1.68 -13.10
CA CYS A 248 -21.31 1.64 -13.73
C CYS A 248 -20.97 0.24 -14.26
N ASP A 249 -19.99 0.17 -15.16
CA ASP A 249 -19.48 -1.06 -15.76
C ASP A 249 -18.05 -1.39 -15.32
N LEU A 250 -17.66 -2.65 -15.56
CA LEU A 250 -16.29 -3.12 -15.33
C LEU A 250 -15.29 -2.36 -16.21
N GLY A 251 -14.29 -1.75 -15.59
CA GLY A 251 -13.27 -0.93 -16.24
C GLY A 251 -13.55 0.57 -16.18
N ASP A 252 -14.78 0.98 -15.84
CA ASP A 252 -15.11 2.39 -15.60
C ASP A 252 -14.24 2.97 -14.47
N ALA A 253 -14.12 4.30 -14.44
CA ALA A 253 -13.53 5.03 -13.33
C ALA A 253 -14.60 5.80 -12.55
N ILE A 254 -14.38 5.98 -11.25
CA ILE A 254 -15.19 6.78 -10.34
C ILE A 254 -14.28 7.80 -9.66
N GLY A 255 -14.58 9.08 -9.87
CA GLY A 255 -13.99 10.20 -9.15
C GLY A 255 -14.84 10.53 -7.93
N ALA A 256 -14.28 10.33 -6.73
CA ALA A 256 -15.04 10.55 -5.51
C ALA A 256 -15.27 12.05 -5.28
N ASN A 257 -16.54 12.48 -5.21
CA ASN A 257 -16.90 13.82 -4.74
C ASN A 257 -17.28 13.85 -3.25
N LEU A 258 -17.48 12.68 -2.66
CA LEU A 258 -17.91 12.46 -1.29
C LEU A 258 -17.46 11.06 -0.86
N THR A 259 -16.95 10.90 0.36
CA THR A 259 -16.64 9.58 0.91
C THR A 259 -16.92 9.45 2.40
N TRP A 260 -17.22 8.25 2.89
CA TRP A 260 -17.53 7.97 4.29
C TRP A 260 -17.18 6.53 4.69
N ASP A 261 -17.03 6.29 5.99
CA ASP A 261 -16.96 4.94 6.55
C ASP A 261 -18.37 4.34 6.68
N TYR A 262 -18.68 3.31 5.88
CA TYR A 262 -19.99 2.66 5.92
C TYR A 262 -20.22 1.85 7.20
N GLY A 263 -19.14 1.54 7.94
CA GLY A 263 -19.17 0.81 9.21
C GLY A 263 -19.37 1.71 10.44
N SER A 264 -19.40 3.03 10.26
CA SER A 264 -19.64 3.98 11.34
C SER A 264 -21.11 4.00 11.77
N GLY A 265 -21.37 3.57 13.00
CA GLY A 265 -22.72 3.45 13.55
C GLY A 265 -22.73 2.57 14.81
N LYS A 266 -23.91 2.11 15.20
CA LYS A 266 -24.08 1.17 16.32
C LYS A 266 -24.99 0.02 15.92
N PHE A 267 -24.71 -1.16 16.45
CA PHE A 267 -25.64 -2.30 16.35
C PHE A 267 -26.61 -2.25 17.54
N THR A 268 -27.89 -2.41 17.25
CA THR A 268 -28.98 -2.44 18.23
C THR A 268 -29.82 -3.69 18.03
N GLU A 269 -30.39 -4.21 19.10
CA GLU A 269 -31.32 -5.33 19.04
C GLU A 269 -32.77 -4.82 19.08
N VAL A 270 -33.55 -5.12 18.05
CA VAL A 270 -34.96 -4.75 17.95
C VAL A 270 -35.76 -6.03 17.68
N GLY A 271 -36.53 -6.48 18.67
CA GLY A 271 -37.36 -7.69 18.52
C GLY A 271 -36.56 -8.99 18.31
N GLY A 272 -35.33 -9.07 18.81
CA GLY A 272 -34.44 -10.23 18.62
C GLY A 272 -33.60 -10.22 17.34
N GLU A 273 -33.78 -9.20 16.48
CA GLU A 273 -32.95 -8.99 15.28
C GLU A 273 -31.89 -7.91 15.53
N VAL A 274 -30.68 -8.15 15.04
CA VAL A 274 -29.57 -7.18 15.10
C VAL A 274 -29.69 -6.22 13.90
N VAL A 275 -29.90 -4.95 14.20
CA VAL A 275 -30.03 -3.87 13.22
C VAL A 275 -28.84 -2.92 13.35
N PHE A 276 -28.26 -2.51 12.23
CA PHE A 276 -27.21 -1.50 12.20
C PHE A 276 -27.80 -0.10 12.01
N GLU A 277 -27.68 0.75 13.02
CA GLU A 277 -28.02 2.17 12.97
C GLU A 277 -26.79 2.96 12.51
N ALA A 278 -26.73 3.27 11.21
CA ALA A 278 -25.63 4.00 10.60
C ALA A 278 -25.58 5.46 11.06
N ALA A 279 -24.38 5.95 11.38
CA ALA A 279 -24.11 7.35 11.72
C ALA A 279 -22.79 7.82 11.09
N PRO A 280 -22.66 7.78 9.75
CA PRO A 280 -21.39 8.06 9.10
C PRO A 280 -21.07 9.55 9.04
N PHE A 281 -19.78 9.89 9.20
CA PHE A 281 -19.24 11.19 8.83
C PHE A 281 -18.86 11.17 7.34
N GLN A 282 -19.24 12.22 6.63
CA GLN A 282 -18.97 12.33 5.20
C GLN A 282 -17.88 13.37 4.93
N ALA A 283 -16.81 12.97 4.25
CA ALA A 283 -15.77 13.84 3.75
C ALA A 283 -16.10 14.26 2.31
N ALA A 284 -16.39 15.54 2.09
CA ALA A 284 -16.70 16.10 0.77
C ALA A 284 -15.45 16.66 0.08
N ALA A 285 -15.36 16.46 -1.23
CA ALA A 285 -14.26 17.00 -2.02
C ALA A 285 -14.40 18.52 -2.12
N SER A 286 -13.27 19.23 -2.18
CA SER A 286 -13.31 20.68 -2.42
C SER A 286 -13.97 21.00 -3.78
N ALA A 287 -14.60 22.18 -3.88
CA ALA A 287 -15.21 22.62 -5.15
C ALA A 287 -14.22 22.62 -6.32
N LYS A 288 -12.94 22.93 -6.06
CA LYS A 288 -11.86 22.88 -7.06
C LYS A 288 -11.65 21.46 -7.60
N VAL A 289 -11.64 20.46 -6.72
CA VAL A 289 -11.52 19.05 -7.11
C VAL A 289 -12.75 18.61 -7.90
N VAL A 290 -13.97 18.92 -7.44
CA VAL A 290 -15.21 18.55 -8.14
C VAL A 290 -15.28 19.16 -9.55
N ALA A 291 -14.86 20.41 -9.72
CA ALA A 291 -14.82 21.05 -11.02
C ALA A 291 -13.88 20.33 -12.00
N ILE A 292 -12.69 19.94 -11.54
CA ILE A 292 -11.70 19.22 -12.37
C ILE A 292 -12.17 17.82 -12.71
N LEU A 293 -12.78 17.10 -11.77
CA LEU A 293 -13.39 15.81 -12.04
C LEU A 293 -14.48 15.93 -13.12
N THR A 294 -15.30 16.99 -13.04
CA THR A 294 -16.39 17.26 -13.99
C THR A 294 -15.87 17.58 -15.39
N GLU A 295 -14.82 18.40 -15.47
CA GLU A 295 -14.12 18.68 -16.73
C GLU A 295 -13.60 17.40 -17.37
N LEU A 296 -12.87 16.58 -16.60
CA LEU A 296 -12.32 15.31 -17.08
C LEU A 296 -13.38 14.30 -17.50
N ALA A 297 -14.47 14.18 -16.75
CA ALA A 297 -15.57 13.27 -17.07
C ALA A 297 -16.28 13.65 -18.38
N SER A 298 -16.17 14.91 -18.81
CA SER A 298 -16.74 15.41 -20.07
C SER A 298 -15.76 15.31 -21.24
N ASP A 299 -14.49 14.99 -21.00
CA ASP A 299 -13.41 14.95 -21.98
C ASP A 299 -13.28 13.54 -22.59
N VAL A 300 -14.22 13.22 -23.49
CA VAL A 300 -14.32 11.89 -24.12
C VAL A 300 -13.05 11.54 -24.91
N GLU A 301 -12.47 12.51 -25.62
CA GLU A 301 -11.25 12.31 -26.40
C GLU A 301 -10.05 11.92 -25.50
N LEU A 302 -9.92 12.57 -24.33
CA LEU A 302 -8.91 12.20 -23.36
C LEU A 302 -9.13 10.79 -22.80
N ILE A 303 -10.38 10.42 -22.50
CA ILE A 303 -10.70 9.08 -21.99
C ILE A 303 -10.33 8.02 -23.05
N GLU A 304 -10.66 8.26 -24.32
CA GLU A 304 -10.27 7.42 -25.46
C GLU A 304 -8.76 7.36 -25.69
N GLU A 305 -8.03 8.46 -25.50
CA GLU A 305 -6.57 8.51 -25.52
C GLU A 305 -6.00 7.57 -24.45
N ILE A 306 -6.41 7.75 -23.19
CA ILE A 306 -5.92 6.95 -22.06
C ILE A 306 -6.22 5.47 -22.28
N TYR A 307 -7.44 5.12 -22.72
CA TYR A 307 -7.80 3.73 -23.03
C TYR A 307 -6.95 3.12 -24.14
N ARG A 308 -6.60 3.88 -25.19
CA ARG A 308 -5.72 3.40 -26.26
C ARG A 308 -4.28 3.23 -25.80
N GLU A 309 -3.80 4.09 -24.91
CA GLU A 309 -2.47 3.99 -24.28
C GLU A 309 -2.38 2.90 -23.21
N SER A 310 -3.51 2.42 -22.68
CA SER A 310 -3.52 1.39 -21.65
C SER A 310 -2.82 0.11 -22.10
N PRO A 311 -1.77 -0.32 -21.38
CA PRO A 311 -0.97 -1.46 -21.78
C PRO A 311 -1.66 -2.79 -21.46
N GLY A 312 -1.43 -3.79 -22.31
CA GLY A 312 -1.89 -5.15 -22.05
C GLY A 312 -3.39 -5.32 -22.26
N TYR A 313 -4.08 -5.92 -21.28
CA TYR A 313 -5.52 -6.16 -21.36
C TYR A 313 -6.30 -4.85 -21.32
N ARG A 314 -7.34 -4.78 -22.15
CA ARG A 314 -8.32 -3.69 -22.16
C ARG A 314 -9.73 -4.32 -22.21
N PRO A 315 -10.72 -3.78 -21.48
CA PRO A 315 -12.11 -4.22 -21.62
C PRO A 315 -12.58 -4.00 -23.06
N SER A 316 -13.53 -4.81 -23.52
CA SER A 316 -14.08 -4.69 -24.89
C SER A 316 -14.86 -3.40 -25.07
N GLU A 317 -15.58 -3.00 -24.01
CA GLU A 317 -16.33 -1.76 -23.96
C GLU A 317 -15.42 -0.61 -23.55
N MET A 318 -15.69 0.57 -24.11
CA MET A 318 -14.98 1.80 -23.79
C MET A 318 -15.37 2.25 -22.37
N PRO A 319 -14.42 2.43 -21.43
CA PRO A 319 -14.73 2.84 -20.07
C PRO A 319 -15.25 4.26 -20.02
N SER A 320 -16.20 4.49 -19.12
CA SER A 320 -16.70 5.82 -18.74
C SER A 320 -16.00 6.34 -17.49
N PHE A 321 -16.01 7.67 -17.31
CA PHE A 321 -15.54 8.30 -16.07
C PHE A 321 -16.71 8.97 -15.33
N HIS A 322 -17.10 8.37 -14.21
CA HIS A 322 -18.20 8.80 -13.37
C HIS A 322 -17.72 9.68 -12.22
N ILE A 323 -18.62 10.50 -11.68
CA ILE A 323 -18.39 11.27 -10.47
C ILE A 323 -19.47 10.93 -9.47
N GLY A 324 -19.08 10.47 -8.29
CA GLY A 324 -20.07 10.22 -7.27
C GLY A 324 -19.50 9.76 -5.93
N PRO A 325 -20.42 9.56 -4.96
CA PRO A 325 -20.05 9.15 -3.62
C PRO A 325 -19.43 7.74 -3.59
N MET A 326 -18.39 7.57 -2.77
CA MET A 326 -17.76 6.28 -2.50
C MET A 326 -17.74 5.97 -1.01
N ALA A 327 -17.95 4.73 -0.61
CA ALA A 327 -17.85 4.33 0.80
C ALA A 327 -16.64 3.42 1.04
N SER A 328 -16.05 3.53 2.22
CA SER A 328 -14.93 2.67 2.63
C SER A 328 -15.28 1.92 3.90
N GLY A 329 -14.64 0.79 4.15
CA GLY A 329 -14.80 0.08 5.42
C GLY A 329 -13.78 -1.03 5.63
N ALA A 330 -13.76 -1.57 6.84
CA ALA A 330 -12.67 -2.45 7.29
C ALA A 330 -12.74 -3.89 6.74
N ALA A 331 -13.87 -4.33 6.19
CA ALA A 331 -14.05 -5.70 5.73
C ALA A 331 -14.27 -5.76 4.21
N VAL A 332 -13.63 -6.74 3.56
CA VAL A 332 -13.91 -7.06 2.16
C VAL A 332 -15.33 -7.61 2.06
N GLN A 333 -16.14 -7.01 1.19
CA GLN A 333 -17.55 -7.34 1.08
C GLN A 333 -17.76 -8.26 -0.11
N ASN A 334 -18.42 -9.39 0.14
CA ASN A 334 -18.70 -10.41 -0.85
C ASN A 334 -20.17 -10.86 -0.74
N HIS A 335 -21.07 -9.88 -0.67
CA HIS A 335 -22.48 -10.11 -0.46
C HIS A 335 -23.29 -9.29 -1.47
N LYS A 336 -24.12 -9.96 -2.26
CA LYS A 336 -24.86 -9.33 -3.38
C LYS A 336 -25.73 -8.14 -2.97
N GLU A 337 -26.19 -8.10 -1.73
CA GLU A 337 -27.05 -7.02 -1.21
C GLU A 337 -26.26 -5.91 -0.50
N PHE A 338 -24.92 -5.98 -0.49
CA PHE A 338 -24.09 -5.05 0.26
C PHE A 338 -24.31 -3.59 -0.16
N PHE A 339 -24.34 -3.31 -1.47
CA PHE A 339 -24.63 -1.98 -2.00
C PHE A 339 -26.01 -1.48 -1.58
N THR A 340 -27.02 -2.34 -1.48
CA THR A 340 -28.37 -1.96 -1.04
C THR A 340 -28.36 -1.48 0.40
N GLY A 341 -27.65 -2.19 1.28
CA GLY A 341 -27.48 -1.80 2.68
C GLY A 341 -26.80 -0.44 2.82
N VAL A 342 -25.69 -0.22 2.12
CA VAL A 342 -24.94 1.04 2.18
C VAL A 342 -25.69 2.19 1.47
N ALA A 343 -26.47 1.90 0.43
CA ALA A 343 -27.27 2.91 -0.28
C ALA A 343 -28.35 3.55 0.61
N SER A 344 -28.74 2.91 1.73
CA SER A 344 -29.59 3.54 2.74
C SER A 344 -28.94 4.76 3.40
N GLN A 345 -27.60 4.78 3.48
CA GLN A 345 -26.80 5.88 4.03
C GLN A 345 -26.60 7.00 3.00
N GLN A 346 -26.41 6.63 1.72
CA GLN A 346 -26.30 7.55 0.60
C GLN A 346 -26.79 6.90 -0.69
N ARG A 347 -27.99 7.29 -1.13
CA ARG A 347 -28.69 6.66 -2.27
C ARG A 347 -27.91 6.64 -3.59
N LYS A 348 -26.99 7.59 -3.76
CA LYS A 348 -26.19 7.78 -4.98
C LYS A 348 -24.81 7.12 -4.93
N ILE A 349 -24.53 6.28 -3.93
CA ILE A 349 -23.25 5.56 -3.86
C ILE A 349 -22.92 4.88 -5.19
N LEU A 350 -21.71 5.08 -5.69
CA LEU A 350 -21.23 4.45 -6.92
C LEU A 350 -20.16 3.40 -6.67
N GLY A 351 -19.28 3.64 -5.68
CA GLY A 351 -18.10 2.82 -5.46
C GLY A 351 -17.87 2.47 -4.00
N ILE A 352 -17.22 1.33 -3.77
CA ILE A 352 -16.81 0.86 -2.45
C ILE A 352 -15.35 0.41 -2.49
N ASP A 353 -14.56 0.86 -1.52
CA ASP A 353 -13.19 0.40 -1.30
C ASP A 353 -12.91 0.18 0.20
N MET A 354 -11.63 0.13 0.60
CA MET A 354 -11.23 -0.06 1.99
C MET A 354 -10.45 1.13 2.59
N GLU A 355 -10.18 2.19 1.82
CA GLU A 355 -9.20 3.22 2.20
C GLU A 355 -9.59 4.67 1.88
N ALA A 356 -10.40 4.93 0.84
CA ALA A 356 -10.67 6.28 0.35
C ALA A 356 -11.10 7.25 1.45
N PHE A 357 -12.02 6.84 2.32
CA PHE A 357 -12.48 7.67 3.43
C PHE A 357 -11.35 8.06 4.37
N ALA A 358 -10.48 7.12 4.76
CA ALA A 358 -9.39 7.42 5.68
C ALA A 358 -8.36 8.37 5.06
N VAL A 359 -8.09 8.26 3.76
CA VAL A 359 -7.22 9.20 3.03
C VAL A 359 -7.84 10.61 2.99
N ALA A 360 -9.13 10.69 2.66
CA ALA A 360 -9.86 11.96 2.63
C ALA A 360 -9.95 12.60 4.02
N TRP A 361 -10.26 11.81 5.05
CA TRP A 361 -10.41 12.27 6.43
C TRP A 361 -9.07 12.72 7.02
N ALA A 362 -7.97 11.98 6.80
CA ALA A 362 -6.65 12.42 7.23
C ALA A 362 -6.24 13.74 6.55
N SER A 363 -6.61 13.93 5.28
CA SER A 363 -6.36 15.19 4.56
C SER A 363 -7.21 16.34 5.10
N HIS A 364 -8.46 16.05 5.50
CA HIS A 364 -9.36 17.02 6.14
C HIS A 364 -8.88 17.43 7.54
N GLU A 365 -8.33 16.50 8.32
CA GLU A 365 -7.79 16.76 9.66
C GLU A 365 -6.31 17.20 9.64
N ALA A 366 -5.75 17.47 8.46
CA ALA A 366 -4.37 17.89 8.31
C ALA A 366 -4.13 19.28 8.93
N LEU A 367 -2.87 19.56 9.27
CA LEU A 367 -2.45 20.90 9.65
C LEU A 367 -2.66 21.88 8.48
N GLU A 368 -3.04 23.12 8.80
CA GLU A 368 -3.24 24.19 7.83
C GLU A 368 -1.94 24.57 7.07
N PRO A 369 -1.99 24.84 5.74
CA PRO A 369 -3.17 24.70 4.89
C PRO A 369 -3.49 23.22 4.59
N GLN A 370 -4.77 22.85 4.68
CA GLN A 370 -5.22 21.50 4.37
C GLN A 370 -5.03 21.19 2.88
N PRO A 371 -4.48 20.01 2.51
CA PRO A 371 -4.36 19.62 1.12
C PRO A 371 -5.72 19.32 0.50
N HIS A 372 -5.80 19.49 -0.82
CA HIS A 372 -6.89 18.90 -1.58
C HIS A 372 -6.72 17.39 -1.65
N TRP A 373 -7.72 16.63 -1.23
CA TRP A 373 -7.75 15.20 -1.53
C TRP A 373 -8.39 14.96 -2.90
N LEU A 374 -7.85 13.99 -3.65
CA LEU A 374 -8.28 13.61 -4.98
C LEU A 374 -8.28 12.08 -5.11
N ILE A 375 -9.45 11.47 -5.21
CA ILE A 375 -9.57 10.01 -5.24
C ILE A 375 -10.25 9.61 -6.54
N ILE A 376 -9.58 8.78 -7.34
CA ILE A 376 -10.11 8.22 -8.57
C ILE A 376 -9.82 6.73 -8.55
N LYS A 377 -10.85 5.90 -8.64
CA LYS A 377 -10.74 4.45 -8.57
C LYS A 377 -11.41 3.82 -9.77
N SER A 378 -10.86 2.72 -10.29
CA SER A 378 -11.52 1.95 -11.35
C SER A 378 -12.36 0.80 -10.80
N VAL A 379 -13.49 0.54 -11.44
CA VAL A 379 -14.42 -0.54 -11.10
C VAL A 379 -13.87 -1.86 -11.63
N VAL A 380 -13.58 -2.80 -10.73
CA VAL A 380 -12.95 -4.09 -11.08
C VAL A 380 -13.79 -5.30 -10.69
N ASP A 381 -14.80 -5.09 -9.86
CA ASP A 381 -15.81 -6.06 -9.47
C ASP A 381 -17.08 -5.32 -8.99
N PHE A 382 -18.09 -6.08 -8.56
CA PHE A 382 -19.35 -5.56 -8.03
C PHE A 382 -19.65 -6.03 -6.59
N ALA A 383 -18.61 -6.37 -5.82
CA ALA A 383 -18.70 -6.94 -4.48
C ALA A 383 -19.51 -8.26 -4.40
N ASP A 384 -19.49 -9.06 -5.47
CA ASP A 384 -20.25 -10.32 -5.61
C ASP A 384 -19.37 -11.58 -5.64
N GLY A 385 -18.06 -11.42 -5.39
CA GLY A 385 -17.11 -12.52 -5.24
C GLY A 385 -16.39 -12.91 -6.52
N THR A 386 -16.72 -12.25 -7.64
CA THR A 386 -15.96 -12.37 -8.88
C THR A 386 -14.66 -11.57 -8.81
N LYS A 387 -13.55 -12.15 -9.30
CA LYS A 387 -12.25 -11.47 -9.38
C LYS A 387 -11.62 -11.74 -10.74
N ASP A 388 -11.28 -10.69 -11.47
CA ASP A 388 -10.47 -10.77 -12.69
C ASP A 388 -9.16 -9.98 -12.50
N SER A 389 -8.03 -10.67 -12.46
CA SER A 389 -6.74 -10.03 -12.27
C SER A 389 -6.33 -9.11 -13.44
N LYS A 390 -6.85 -9.35 -14.64
CA LYS A 390 -6.52 -8.53 -15.82
C LYS A 390 -7.17 -7.16 -15.74
N ILE A 391 -8.43 -7.11 -15.30
CA ILE A 391 -9.13 -5.83 -15.18
C ILE A 391 -8.59 -4.98 -14.03
N GLN A 392 -8.08 -5.60 -12.97
CA GLN A 392 -7.41 -4.88 -11.88
C GLN A 392 -6.17 -4.12 -12.35
N ARG A 393 -5.35 -4.75 -13.19
CA ARG A 393 -4.16 -4.10 -13.76
C ARG A 393 -4.54 -2.97 -14.71
N PHE A 394 -5.51 -3.20 -15.60
CA PHE A 394 -6.07 -2.15 -16.46
C PHE A 394 -6.60 -0.96 -15.64
N GLY A 395 -7.45 -1.22 -14.65
CA GLY A 395 -8.07 -0.19 -13.81
C GLY A 395 -7.06 0.59 -12.97
N SER A 396 -6.01 -0.07 -12.49
CA SER A 396 -4.91 0.61 -11.77
C SER A 396 -4.17 1.61 -12.67
N TYR A 397 -3.85 1.22 -13.91
CA TYR A 397 -3.23 2.13 -14.88
C TYR A 397 -4.18 3.27 -15.29
N PHE A 398 -5.45 2.94 -15.57
CA PHE A 398 -6.46 3.89 -16.04
C PHE A 398 -6.75 4.98 -15.00
N SER A 399 -7.01 4.59 -13.75
CA SER A 399 -7.19 5.53 -12.64
C SER A 399 -5.93 6.38 -12.37
N ALA A 400 -4.73 5.80 -12.47
CA ALA A 400 -3.48 6.53 -12.35
C ALA A 400 -3.31 7.61 -13.42
N LYS A 401 -3.63 7.33 -14.70
CA LYS A 401 -3.59 8.31 -15.78
C LYS A 401 -4.60 9.45 -15.54
N LEU A 402 -5.82 9.14 -15.11
CA LEU A 402 -6.82 10.15 -14.77
C LEU A 402 -6.35 11.04 -13.61
N ILE A 403 -5.74 10.47 -12.57
CA ILE A 403 -5.12 11.22 -11.47
C ILE A 403 -4.05 12.18 -12.00
N LEU A 404 -3.13 11.72 -12.86
CA LEU A 404 -2.08 12.57 -13.41
C LEU A 404 -2.65 13.73 -14.23
N LYS A 405 -3.71 13.49 -15.03
CA LYS A 405 -4.39 14.53 -15.81
C LYS A 405 -5.18 15.51 -14.92
N ALA A 406 -5.76 15.05 -13.82
CA ALA A 406 -6.43 15.89 -12.81
C ALA A 406 -5.42 16.77 -12.04
N VAL A 407 -4.30 16.17 -11.61
CA VAL A 407 -3.21 16.89 -10.94
C VAL A 407 -2.64 17.96 -11.86
N ALA A 408 -2.38 17.66 -13.13
CA ALA A 408 -1.93 18.66 -14.11
C ALA A 408 -2.85 19.90 -14.13
N ARG A 409 -4.17 19.70 -14.14
CA ARG A 409 -5.17 20.77 -14.11
C ARG A 409 -5.18 21.53 -12.77
N LEU A 410 -5.04 20.85 -11.64
CA LEU A 410 -4.97 21.46 -10.31
C LEU A 410 -3.82 22.46 -10.19
N PHE A 411 -2.67 22.14 -10.77
CA PHE A 411 -1.45 22.95 -10.73
C PHE A 411 -1.34 23.98 -11.86
N ASN A 412 -1.92 23.71 -13.04
CA ASN A 412 -1.94 24.68 -14.15
C ASN A 412 -2.94 25.82 -13.93
N GLY A 413 -4.05 25.59 -13.20
CA GLY A 413 -5.03 26.63 -12.87
C GLY A 413 -4.59 27.64 -11.79
N GLY A 414 -3.33 27.57 -11.33
CA GLY A 414 -2.77 28.39 -10.25
C GLY A 414 -1.69 29.40 -10.68
N ALA A 415 -1.53 29.68 -11.98
CA ALA A 415 -0.50 30.58 -12.50
C ALA A 415 -0.64 32.07 -12.07
N ASP A 416 -1.53 32.37 -11.12
CA ASP A 416 -1.59 33.64 -10.40
C ASP A 416 -1.53 33.35 -8.89
N THR A 417 -0.33 33.27 -8.31
CA THR A 417 -0.03 33.61 -6.90
C THR A 417 1.47 33.47 -6.59
N GLN A 418 2.16 34.59 -6.80
CA GLN A 418 3.37 35.08 -6.12
C GLN A 418 4.67 34.23 -6.12
N PRO A 419 5.84 34.91 -6.23
CA PRO A 419 7.14 34.24 -6.21
C PRO A 419 7.36 33.55 -4.86
N ARG A 420 7.74 32.28 -4.91
CA ARG A 420 8.22 31.49 -3.76
C ARG A 420 9.41 32.24 -3.14
N SER A 421 9.20 32.91 -2.00
CA SER A 421 10.29 33.49 -1.22
C SER A 421 11.08 32.35 -0.58
N THR A 422 12.34 32.23 -0.99
CA THR A 422 13.34 31.40 -0.34
C THR A 422 13.72 32.03 1.01
N HIS A 423 13.19 31.50 2.11
CA HIS A 423 13.76 31.63 3.45
C HIS A 423 13.62 30.33 4.23
#